data_AF-A0A957S9W6-F1
#
_entry.id   AF-A0A957S9W6-F1
#
_cell.length_a   1.000
_cell.length_b   1.000
_cell.length_c   1.000
_cell.angle_alpha   90.00
_cell.angle_beta   90.00
_cell.angle_gamma   90.00
#
_symmetry.space_group_name_H-M   'P 1'
#
loop_
_entity.id
_entity.type
_entity.pdbx_description
1 polymer ?
#
loop_
_entity_poly.entity_id
_entity_poly.type
_entity_poly.pdbx_seq_one_letter_code
_entity_poly.pdbx_strand_id
1 'polypeptide(L)'
;MARQEIADIIQGILDSERALFDAPQAESVESAALSASATINAQIWFEQFPWRPTAAWVVVAGVLSLGIFAGGSLAAVDWRGLALLLLLADPLWGSIWRLAAGRQEMLPLREQAVTHRFWLPYLSMNSPAAKIMGWDTHATQNTVFPLLFRVAAPTILLAAAVAMVLDGAALWLTGVVIVCSMIGWVSRRTWRIHPHFLHALLTITLPWALTLNIMQPQLNGSEGAFVWRLQWALLLLWTLHNWGEGRCLLKERDLFGIGLLAVADVGLGILLVVAKAPLWLALLSLLWLPTWLCIYRGYPLRSVTLWWLLSMLVSAAAVGQLFYAQL
;
A
#
# COMPACT_ATOMS: atom_id res chain seq x y z
N MET A 1 49.84 38.24 8.54
CA MET A 1 48.74 38.85 7.78
C MET A 1 47.89 37.79 7.09
N ALA A 2 48.41 36.99 6.15
CA ALA A 2 47.64 35.98 5.41
C ALA A 2 46.92 34.89 6.24
N ARG A 3 47.42 34.54 7.44
CA ARG A 3 46.76 33.55 8.31
C ARG A 3 45.47 34.07 8.97
N GLN A 4 45.33 35.38 9.10
CA GLN A 4 44.20 35.99 9.81
C GLN A 4 43.02 36.18 8.86
N GLU A 5 43.29 36.57 7.61
CA GLU A 5 42.27 36.61 6.55
C GLU A 5 41.63 35.24 6.28
N ILE A 6 42.42 34.15 6.32
CA ILE A 6 41.88 32.79 6.11
C ILE A 6 40.97 32.38 7.28
N ALA A 7 41.32 32.76 8.52
CA ALA A 7 40.49 32.48 9.68
C ALA A 7 39.15 33.23 9.61
N ASP A 8 39.17 34.51 9.21
CA ASP A 8 37.97 35.33 9.10
C ASP A 8 37.04 34.83 7.98
N ILE A 9 37.58 34.34 6.87
CA ILE A 9 36.80 33.73 5.78
C ILE A 9 36.12 32.43 6.25
N ILE A 10 36.83 31.57 6.98
CA ILE A 10 36.27 30.32 7.50
C ILE A 10 35.17 30.61 8.53
N GLN A 11 35.38 31.62 9.38
CA GLN A 11 34.39 32.04 10.38
C GLN A 11 33.12 32.59 9.69
N GLY A 12 33.28 33.42 8.66
CA GLY A 12 32.16 33.95 7.89
C GLY A 12 31.34 32.87 7.16
N ILE A 13 31.99 31.82 6.66
CA ILE A 13 31.29 30.67 6.05
C ILE A 13 30.51 29.90 7.11
N LEU A 14 31.11 29.62 8.28
CA LEU A 14 30.45 28.90 9.37
C LEU A 14 29.26 29.67 9.97
N ASP A 15 29.38 31.00 10.07
CA ASP A 15 28.30 31.86 10.55
C ASP A 15 27.17 31.97 9.50
N SER A 16 27.51 31.93 8.21
CA SER A 16 26.50 31.87 7.13
C SER A 16 25.76 30.54 7.07
N GLU A 17 26.44 29.41 7.34
CA GLU A 17 25.79 28.10 7.50
C GLU A 17 24.88 28.08 8.73
N ARG A 18 25.34 28.60 9.88
CA ARG A 18 24.47 28.72 11.08
C ARG A 18 23.25 29.57 10.82
N ALA A 19 23.38 30.71 10.14
CA ALA A 19 22.22 31.54 9.77
C ALA A 19 21.25 30.82 8.80
N LEU A 20 21.75 29.91 7.96
CA LEU A 20 20.93 29.08 7.07
C LEU A 20 20.19 27.97 7.85
N PHE A 21 20.78 27.44 8.92
CA PHE A 21 20.19 26.43 9.80
C PHE A 21 19.31 27.02 10.92
N ASP A 22 19.53 28.29 11.29
CA ASP A 22 18.77 29.05 12.29
C ASP A 22 17.64 29.90 11.67
N ALA A 23 17.44 29.83 10.35
CA ALA A 23 16.26 30.39 9.71
C ALA A 23 15.00 29.87 10.43
N PRO A 24 14.10 30.75 10.88
CA PRO A 24 13.02 30.35 11.77
C PRO A 24 12.19 29.25 11.12
N GLN A 25 12.02 28.15 11.83
CA GLN A 25 11.15 27.00 11.50
C GLN A 25 9.67 27.38 11.25
N ALA A 26 9.32 28.67 11.19
CA ALA A 26 7.98 29.22 11.08
C ALA A 26 7.21 28.69 9.84
N GLU A 27 7.85 28.61 8.66
CA GLU A 27 7.18 28.04 7.47
C GLU A 27 6.85 26.54 7.61
N SER A 28 7.66 25.80 8.38
CA SER A 28 7.42 24.37 8.65
C SER A 28 6.34 24.13 9.70
N VAL A 29 6.11 25.09 10.60
CA VAL A 29 5.08 25.00 11.66
C VAL A 29 3.69 25.32 11.10
N GLU A 30 3.60 26.27 10.18
CA GLU A 30 2.33 26.69 9.57
C GLU A 30 1.83 25.66 8.53
N SER A 31 2.73 25.13 7.69
CA SER A 31 2.42 24.00 6.80
C SER A 31 2.07 22.71 7.56
N ALA A 32 2.69 22.46 8.71
CA ALA A 32 2.35 21.35 9.60
C ALA A 32 1.00 21.56 10.33
N ALA A 33 0.67 22.79 10.74
CA ALA A 33 -0.62 23.12 11.33
C ALA A 33 -1.78 22.95 10.35
N LEU A 34 -1.56 23.29 9.08
CA LEU A 34 -2.51 23.03 7.99
C LEU A 34 -2.66 21.52 7.71
N SER A 35 -1.58 20.73 7.79
CA SER A 35 -1.64 19.27 7.66
C SER A 35 -2.40 18.59 8.82
N ALA A 36 -2.24 19.10 10.05
CA ALA A 36 -2.96 18.63 11.24
C ALA A 36 -4.45 19.06 11.30
N SER A 37 -4.87 19.99 10.44
CA SER A 37 -6.25 20.44 10.26
C SER A 37 -7.08 19.51 9.38
N ALA A 38 -6.43 18.69 8.53
CA ALA A 38 -7.11 17.85 7.55
C ALA A 38 -8.11 16.87 8.20
N THR A 39 -9.39 17.00 7.83
CA THR A 39 -10.48 16.09 8.22
C THR A 39 -10.40 14.75 7.46
N ILE A 40 -9.72 14.73 6.32
CA ILE A 40 -9.49 13.54 5.50
C ILE A 40 -7.97 13.38 5.34
N ASN A 41 -7.45 12.25 5.77
CA ASN A 41 -6.05 11.89 5.56
C ASN A 41 -5.99 10.84 4.44
N ALA A 42 -6.04 11.29 3.18
CA ALA A 42 -5.81 10.43 2.04
C ALA A 42 -4.30 10.35 1.79
N GLN A 43 -3.68 9.21 2.07
CA GLN A 43 -2.26 8.99 1.82
C GLN A 43 -2.11 7.90 0.77
N ILE A 44 -1.41 8.21 -0.32
CA ILE A 44 -0.96 7.19 -1.28
C ILE A 44 -0.06 6.22 -0.52
N TRP A 45 -0.21 4.91 -0.77
CA TRP A 45 0.51 3.83 -0.11
C TRP A 45 1.97 3.78 -0.59
N PHE A 46 2.76 4.81 -0.32
CA PHE A 46 4.20 4.75 -0.53
C PHE A 46 4.86 4.04 0.65
N GLU A 47 5.17 2.75 0.49
CA GLU A 47 6.03 2.03 1.44
C GLU A 47 7.49 2.42 1.26
N GLN A 48 7.94 3.54 1.85
CA GLN A 48 9.34 4.03 1.88
C GLN A 48 10.03 4.25 0.50
N PHE A 49 9.50 3.69 -0.59
CA PHE A 49 10.00 3.69 -1.96
C PHE A 49 8.82 3.65 -2.94
N PRO A 50 8.84 4.45 -4.02
CA PRO A 50 7.73 4.53 -4.98
C PRO A 50 7.58 3.29 -5.88
N TRP A 51 8.52 2.35 -5.83
CA TRP A 51 8.66 1.24 -6.79
C TRP A 51 8.25 -0.13 -6.24
N ARG A 52 7.57 -0.17 -5.09
CA ARG A 52 7.00 -1.42 -4.54
C ARG A 52 5.62 -1.73 -5.14
N PRO A 53 5.17 -2.99 -5.12
CA PRO A 53 3.78 -3.34 -5.42
C PRO A 53 2.84 -2.66 -4.41
N THR A 54 2.36 -1.47 -4.76
CA THR A 54 1.28 -0.79 -4.05
C THR A 54 -0.06 -1.25 -4.61
N ALA A 55 -1.14 -1.00 -3.88
CA ALA A 55 -2.48 -1.32 -4.35
C ALA A 55 -2.79 -0.69 -5.74
N ALA A 56 -2.24 0.48 -6.05
CA ALA A 56 -2.37 1.09 -7.37
C ALA A 56 -1.68 0.28 -8.48
N TRP A 57 -0.44 -0.19 -8.25
CA TRP A 57 0.24 -1.05 -9.23
C TRP A 57 -0.46 -2.38 -9.43
N VAL A 58 -1.12 -2.89 -8.38
CA VAL A 58 -1.94 -4.10 -8.45
C VAL A 58 -3.22 -3.87 -9.25
N VAL A 59 -3.84 -2.71 -9.12
CA VAL A 59 -4.95 -2.30 -10.00
C VAL A 59 -4.48 -2.29 -11.45
N VAL A 60 -3.32 -1.69 -11.73
CA VAL A 60 -2.73 -1.69 -13.07
C VAL A 60 -2.50 -3.13 -13.54
N ALA A 61 -1.92 -4.00 -12.72
CA ALA A 61 -1.76 -5.43 -13.04
C ALA A 61 -3.11 -6.10 -13.32
N GLY A 62 -4.16 -5.81 -12.54
CA GLY A 62 -5.51 -6.30 -12.78
C GLY A 62 -6.03 -5.90 -14.16
N VAL A 63 -5.89 -4.62 -14.53
CA VAL A 63 -6.28 -4.11 -15.85
C VAL A 63 -5.45 -4.75 -16.97
N LEU A 64 -4.14 -4.93 -16.77
CA LEU A 64 -3.27 -5.63 -17.73
C LEU A 64 -3.69 -7.09 -17.93
N SER A 65 -4.10 -7.77 -16.85
CA SER A 65 -4.59 -9.16 -16.91
C SER A 65 -5.91 -9.30 -17.64
N LEU A 66 -6.62 -8.20 -17.86
CA LEU A 66 -7.81 -8.12 -18.70
C LEU A 66 -7.47 -7.84 -20.18
N GLY A 67 -6.20 -7.77 -20.58
CA GLY A 67 -5.84 -7.75 -22.01
C GLY A 67 -5.99 -6.39 -22.70
N ILE A 68 -5.93 -5.29 -21.94
CA ILE A 68 -6.00 -3.91 -22.47
C ILE A 68 -5.04 -3.62 -23.63
N PHE A 69 -3.92 -4.34 -23.75
CA PHE A 69 -2.94 -4.16 -24.83
C PHE A 69 -3.09 -5.11 -26.01
N ALA A 70 -3.84 -6.21 -25.85
CA ALA A 70 -3.90 -7.27 -26.85
C ALA A 70 -5.10 -7.16 -27.81
N GLY A 71 -5.95 -6.15 -27.58
CA GLY A 71 -7.09 -5.83 -28.45
C GLY A 71 -8.22 -5.07 -27.73
N GLY A 72 -8.07 -4.82 -26.43
CA GLY A 72 -8.97 -3.93 -25.70
C GLY A 72 -8.73 -2.50 -26.17
N SER A 73 -9.77 -1.83 -26.65
CA SER A 73 -9.62 -0.41 -26.98
C SER A 73 -9.38 0.36 -25.68
N LEU A 74 -8.24 1.07 -25.59
CA LEU A 74 -8.02 2.04 -24.51
C LEU A 74 -9.17 3.06 -24.41
N ALA A 75 -9.89 3.29 -25.51
CA ALA A 75 -11.07 4.15 -25.55
C ALA A 75 -12.32 3.51 -24.92
N ALA A 76 -12.36 2.18 -24.77
CA ALA A 76 -13.44 1.47 -24.09
C ALA A 76 -13.28 1.50 -22.55
N VAL A 77 -12.11 1.90 -22.05
CA VAL A 77 -11.86 2.04 -20.61
C VAL A 77 -12.61 3.27 -20.10
N ASP A 78 -13.53 3.08 -19.16
CA ASP A 78 -14.09 4.20 -18.42
C ASP A 78 -13.03 4.77 -17.48
N TRP A 79 -12.41 5.88 -17.90
CA TRP A 79 -11.39 6.58 -17.13
C TRP A 79 -11.91 7.08 -15.78
N ARG A 80 -13.22 7.35 -15.64
CA ARG A 80 -13.83 7.75 -14.36
C ARG A 80 -13.85 6.58 -13.40
N GLY A 81 -14.37 5.44 -13.85
CA GLY A 81 -14.32 4.19 -13.11
C GLY A 81 -12.89 3.82 -12.70
N LEU A 82 -11.93 3.91 -13.61
CA LEU A 82 -10.52 3.61 -13.31
C LEU A 82 -9.92 4.57 -12.27
N ALA A 83 -10.19 5.88 -12.37
CA ALA A 83 -9.72 6.86 -11.41
C ALA A 83 -10.33 6.64 -10.01
N LEU A 84 -11.64 6.35 -9.94
CA LEU A 84 -12.31 6.02 -8.69
C LEU A 84 -11.80 4.70 -8.10
N LEU A 85 -11.49 3.71 -8.94
CA LEU A 85 -10.95 2.43 -8.52
C LEU A 85 -9.54 2.61 -7.94
N LEU A 86 -8.67 3.38 -8.59
CA LEU A 86 -7.35 3.74 -8.06
C LEU A 86 -7.45 4.53 -6.76
N LEU A 87 -8.36 5.50 -6.67
CA LEU A 87 -8.63 6.29 -5.46
C LEU A 87 -9.08 5.39 -4.30
N LEU A 88 -9.98 4.44 -4.57
CA LEU A 88 -10.52 3.53 -3.57
C LEU A 88 -9.46 2.55 -3.08
N ALA A 89 -8.80 1.86 -4.01
CA ALA A 89 -7.90 0.76 -3.71
C ALA A 89 -6.60 1.20 -3.02
N ASP A 90 -6.06 2.36 -3.38
CA ASP A 90 -4.78 2.83 -2.86
C ASP A 90 -4.95 3.88 -1.74
N PRO A 91 -5.32 5.15 -2.00
CA PRO A 91 -5.49 6.15 -0.94
C PRO A 91 -6.48 5.78 0.16
N LEU A 92 -7.69 5.31 -0.18
CA LEU A 92 -8.76 5.13 0.80
C LEU A 92 -8.59 3.84 1.61
N TRP A 93 -8.43 2.70 0.94
CA TRP A 93 -8.21 1.43 1.63
C TRP A 93 -6.87 1.40 2.38
N GLY A 94 -5.81 1.98 1.80
CA GLY A 94 -4.53 2.15 2.46
C GLY A 94 -4.63 2.99 3.73
N SER A 95 -5.37 4.11 3.69
CA SER A 95 -5.63 4.92 4.88
C SER A 95 -6.39 4.14 5.96
N ILE A 96 -7.44 3.38 5.61
CA ILE A 96 -8.19 2.55 6.57
C ILE A 96 -7.25 1.53 7.25
N TRP A 97 -6.41 0.85 6.47
CA TRP A 97 -5.45 -0.12 7.01
C TRP A 97 -4.41 0.50 7.94
N ARG A 98 -3.81 1.64 7.53
CA ARG A 98 -2.76 2.34 8.31
C ARG A 98 -3.33 2.96 9.58
N LEU A 99 -4.55 3.49 9.54
CA LEU A 99 -5.29 3.94 10.73
C LEU A 99 -5.47 2.81 11.72
N ALA A 100 -5.77 1.61 11.24
CA ALA A 100 -5.85 0.41 12.06
C ALA A 100 -4.48 -0.15 12.50
N ALA A 101 -3.38 0.29 11.91
CA ALA A 101 -2.02 -0.06 12.36
C ALA A 101 -1.45 0.92 13.40
N GLY A 102 -2.08 2.09 13.54
CA GLY A 102 -1.64 3.13 14.45
C GLY A 102 -0.54 4.01 13.84
N ARG A 103 0.00 4.91 14.67
CA ARG A 103 0.90 6.00 14.22
C ARG A 103 2.22 5.52 13.60
N GLN A 104 2.68 4.30 13.92
CA GLN A 104 3.95 3.76 13.41
C GLN A 104 3.95 3.46 11.91
N GLU A 105 2.78 3.19 11.34
CA GLU A 105 2.63 2.93 9.91
C GLU A 105 2.15 4.17 9.15
N MET A 106 1.75 5.26 9.82
CA MET A 106 1.43 6.53 9.16
C MET A 106 2.73 7.27 8.83
N LEU A 107 2.79 7.96 7.68
CA LEU A 107 3.83 8.98 7.48
C LEU A 107 3.84 9.88 8.72
N PRO A 108 5.01 10.30 9.24
CA PRO A 108 5.10 10.95 10.54
C PRO A 108 4.25 12.22 10.58
N LEU A 109 3.01 12.08 11.07
CA LEU A 109 2.16 13.20 11.44
C LEU A 109 2.82 13.81 12.67
N ARG A 110 3.58 14.89 12.47
CA ARG A 110 4.25 15.60 13.56
C ARG A 110 3.19 16.04 14.57
N GLU A 111 3.46 15.75 15.84
CA GLU A 111 2.59 16.14 16.95
C GLU A 111 2.45 17.66 16.98
N GLN A 112 1.26 18.16 16.67
CA GLN A 112 0.78 19.32 17.39
C GLN A 112 -0.23 18.81 18.41
N ALA A 113 0.15 18.85 19.68
CA ALA A 113 -0.75 18.70 20.79
C ALA A 113 -1.77 19.83 20.73
N VAL A 114 -2.86 19.62 20.00
CA VAL A 114 -4.00 20.52 20.04
C VAL A 114 -4.58 20.39 21.44
N THR A 115 -4.26 21.36 22.31
CA THR A 115 -4.84 21.49 23.64
C THR A 115 -6.32 21.81 23.49
N HIS A 116 -7.18 20.78 23.48
CA HIS A 116 -8.62 20.98 23.46
C HIS A 116 -9.11 21.43 24.84
N ARG A 117 -9.76 22.60 24.87
CA ARG A 117 -10.60 23.02 26.00
C ARG A 117 -12.01 22.51 25.75
N PHE A 118 -12.36 21.39 26.37
CA PHE A 118 -13.74 20.91 26.35
C PHE A 118 -14.60 21.79 27.26
N TRP A 119 -15.77 22.18 26.77
CA TRP A 119 -16.73 22.99 27.55
C TRP A 119 -17.37 22.20 28.69
N LEU A 120 -17.37 20.86 28.60
CA LEU A 120 -17.91 19.95 29.59
C LEU A 120 -16.80 19.47 30.55
N PRO A 121 -16.88 19.77 31.86
CA PRO A 121 -15.81 19.47 32.82
C PRO A 121 -15.44 17.99 32.92
N TYR A 122 -16.40 17.08 32.69
CA TYR A 122 -16.19 15.63 32.72
C TYR A 122 -15.53 15.08 31.45
N LEU A 123 -15.31 15.91 30.42
CA LEU A 123 -14.48 15.57 29.25
C LEU A 123 -13.08 16.20 29.33
N SER A 124 -12.77 16.91 30.43
CA SER A 124 -11.42 17.46 30.63
C SER A 124 -10.39 16.34 30.76
N MET A 125 -9.15 16.59 30.32
CA MET A 125 -8.05 15.61 30.36
C MET A 125 -7.82 14.99 31.73
N ASN A 126 -8.17 15.69 32.82
CA ASN A 126 -7.95 15.21 34.19
C ASN A 126 -9.17 14.47 34.78
N SER A 127 -10.21 14.22 33.98
CA SER A 127 -11.44 13.61 34.44
C SER A 127 -11.38 12.07 34.50
N PRO A 128 -12.15 11.41 35.39
CA PRO A 128 -12.27 9.96 35.41
C PRO A 128 -12.79 9.37 34.09
N ALA A 129 -13.68 10.09 33.39
CA ALA A 129 -14.17 9.66 32.08
C ALA A 129 -13.09 9.78 31.00
N ALA A 130 -12.21 10.78 31.08
CA ALA A 130 -11.01 10.87 30.24
C ALA A 130 -10.05 9.69 30.50
N LYS A 131 -9.88 9.24 31.75
CA LYS A 131 -9.12 8.00 32.05
C LYS A 131 -9.74 6.76 31.40
N ILE A 132 -11.06 6.61 31.49
CA ILE A 132 -11.79 5.48 30.87
C ILE A 132 -11.70 5.54 29.33
N MET A 133 -11.74 6.73 28.74
CA MET A 133 -11.60 6.94 27.30
C MET A 133 -10.15 6.94 26.79
N GLY A 134 -9.16 6.71 27.67
CA GLY A 134 -7.74 6.68 27.30
C GLY A 134 -7.14 8.05 26.94
N TRP A 135 -7.72 9.13 27.46
CA TRP A 135 -7.24 10.52 27.31
C TRP A 135 -6.20 10.93 28.36
N ASP A 136 -6.26 10.34 29.55
CA ASP A 136 -5.32 10.60 30.64
C ASP A 136 -4.31 9.47 30.76
N THR A 137 -3.19 9.63 30.09
CA THR A 137 -1.92 9.07 30.54
C THR A 137 -0.79 9.75 29.79
N HIS A 138 0.34 9.91 30.47
CA HIS A 138 1.64 10.35 29.96
C HIS A 138 2.23 9.50 28.80
N ALA A 139 1.38 8.86 28.00
CA ALA A 139 1.70 8.22 26.75
C ALA A 139 1.10 9.05 25.61
N THR A 140 1.82 10.08 25.20
CA THR A 140 1.61 10.92 24.00
C THR A 140 1.50 10.12 22.68
N GLN A 141 1.51 8.79 22.75
CA GLN A 141 1.60 7.86 21.61
C GLN A 141 0.33 7.03 21.34
N ASN A 142 -0.76 7.14 22.13
CA ASN A 142 -1.84 6.13 22.02
C ASN A 142 -3.31 6.60 22.18
N THR A 143 -3.66 7.81 21.75
CA THR A 143 -5.07 8.28 21.75
C THR A 143 -5.87 7.71 20.56
N VAL A 144 -6.48 6.54 20.75
CA VAL A 144 -7.22 5.81 19.70
C VAL A 144 -8.55 6.47 19.34
N PHE A 145 -9.30 6.94 20.33
CA PHE A 145 -10.66 7.46 20.14
C PHE A 145 -10.74 8.76 19.32
N PRO A 146 -9.90 9.78 19.58
CA PRO A 146 -9.90 11.00 18.77
C PRO A 146 -9.50 10.74 17.31
N LEU A 147 -8.54 9.83 17.08
CA LEU A 147 -8.13 9.42 15.72
C LEU A 147 -9.24 8.64 15.00
N LEU A 148 -9.96 7.78 15.73
CA LEU A 148 -11.08 7.02 15.18
C LEU A 148 -12.18 7.94 14.66
N PHE A 149 -12.65 8.89 15.48
CA PHE A 149 -13.77 9.76 15.12
C PHE A 149 -13.39 10.89 14.15
N ARG A 150 -12.18 11.44 14.25
CA ARG A 150 -11.77 12.58 13.41
C ARG A 150 -11.22 12.19 12.04
N VAL A 151 -10.59 11.02 11.94
CA VAL A 151 -9.85 10.63 10.72
C VAL A 151 -10.40 9.32 10.15
N ALA A 152 -10.59 8.29 10.98
CA ALA A 152 -11.05 7.00 10.47
C ALA A 152 -12.50 7.01 10.00
N ALA A 153 -13.42 7.59 10.79
CA ALA A 153 -14.83 7.65 10.40
C ALA A 153 -15.05 8.43 9.09
N PRO A 154 -14.51 9.65 8.87
CA PRO A 154 -14.64 10.33 7.59
C PRO A 154 -14.02 9.56 6.43
N THR A 155 -12.88 8.90 6.64
CA THR A 155 -12.22 8.10 5.60
C THR A 155 -13.04 6.87 5.22
N ILE A 156 -13.62 6.17 6.21
CA ILE A 156 -14.49 5.01 5.99
C ILE A 156 -15.77 5.44 5.25
N LEU A 157 -16.37 6.56 5.65
CA LEU A 157 -17.57 7.10 4.98
C LEU A 157 -17.26 7.51 3.53
N LEU A 158 -16.12 8.15 3.28
CA LEU A 158 -15.68 8.49 1.93
C LEU A 158 -15.41 7.23 1.09
N ALA A 159 -14.73 6.23 1.66
CA ALA A 159 -14.50 4.94 1.00
C ALA A 159 -15.81 4.24 0.64
N ALA A 160 -16.78 4.22 1.56
CA ALA A 160 -18.11 3.67 1.30
C ALA A 160 -18.84 4.47 0.21
N ALA A 161 -18.76 5.80 0.22
CA ALA A 161 -19.36 6.65 -0.81
C ALA A 161 -18.77 6.39 -2.20
N VAL A 162 -17.43 6.35 -2.32
CA VAL A 162 -16.75 6.01 -3.59
C VAL A 162 -17.09 4.60 -4.04
N ALA A 163 -17.14 3.63 -3.11
CA ALA A 163 -17.49 2.26 -3.42
C ALA A 163 -18.94 2.12 -3.91
N MET A 164 -19.90 2.83 -3.30
CA MET A 164 -21.30 2.88 -3.76
C MET A 164 -21.44 3.47 -5.16
N VAL A 165 -20.60 4.44 -5.54
CA VAL A 165 -20.59 5.02 -6.89
C VAL A 165 -20.02 4.04 -7.93
N LEU A 166 -19.06 3.21 -7.53
CA LEU A 166 -18.45 2.21 -8.41
C LEU A 166 -19.39 1.04 -8.68
N ASP A 167 -19.67 0.22 -7.66
CA ASP A 167 -20.54 -0.96 -7.77
C ASP A 167 -20.80 -1.62 -6.39
N GLY A 168 -21.80 -2.50 -6.30
CA GLY A 168 -22.06 -3.32 -5.12
C GLY A 168 -20.88 -4.20 -4.71
N ALA A 169 -20.12 -4.75 -5.67
CA ALA A 169 -18.91 -5.52 -5.36
C ALA A 169 -17.85 -4.68 -4.63
N ALA A 170 -17.69 -3.41 -5.03
CA ALA A 170 -16.76 -2.48 -4.40
C ALA A 170 -17.14 -2.19 -2.95
N LEU A 171 -18.44 -2.05 -2.68
CA LEU A 171 -18.95 -1.82 -1.32
C LEU A 171 -18.69 -3.03 -0.43
N TRP A 172 -18.94 -4.23 -0.93
CA TRP A 172 -18.69 -5.46 -0.19
C TRP A 172 -17.19 -5.66 0.12
N LEU A 173 -16.32 -5.47 -0.88
CA LEU A 173 -14.87 -5.55 -0.69
C LEU A 173 -14.36 -4.46 0.27
N THR A 174 -14.94 -3.25 0.25
CA THR A 174 -14.63 -2.21 1.25
C THR A 174 -15.02 -2.66 2.67
N GLY A 175 -16.16 -3.36 2.82
CA GLY A 175 -16.52 -4.01 4.08
C GLY A 175 -15.46 -5.03 4.54
N VAL A 176 -14.96 -5.86 3.61
CA VAL A 176 -13.88 -6.83 3.89
C VAL A 176 -12.59 -6.10 4.32
N VAL A 177 -12.24 -4.98 3.69
CA VAL A 177 -11.09 -4.14 4.06
C VAL A 177 -11.21 -3.64 5.49
N ILE A 178 -12.39 -3.16 5.89
CA ILE A 178 -12.65 -2.70 7.26
C ILE A 178 -12.46 -3.85 8.25
N VAL A 179 -13.03 -5.03 7.97
CA VAL A 179 -12.87 -6.21 8.83
C VAL A 179 -11.41 -6.64 8.92
N CYS A 180 -10.71 -6.74 7.79
CA CYS A 180 -9.27 -7.06 7.77
C CYS A 180 -8.47 -6.05 8.59
N SER A 181 -8.81 -4.76 8.48
CA SER A 181 -8.18 -3.69 9.25
C SER A 181 -8.42 -3.84 10.75
N MET A 182 -9.65 -4.15 11.16
CA MET A 182 -9.96 -4.45 12.56
C MET A 182 -9.17 -5.66 13.08
N ILE A 183 -9.10 -6.75 12.31
CA ILE A 183 -8.30 -7.93 12.68
C ILE A 183 -6.81 -7.58 12.76
N GLY A 184 -6.29 -6.79 11.81
CA GLY A 184 -4.92 -6.31 11.82
C GLY A 184 -4.61 -5.46 13.05
N TRP A 185 -5.55 -4.60 13.46
CA TRP A 185 -5.45 -3.81 14.70
C TRP A 185 -5.37 -4.71 15.92
N VAL A 186 -6.28 -5.68 16.06
CA VAL A 186 -6.27 -6.66 17.17
C VAL A 186 -4.97 -7.45 17.19
N SER A 187 -4.53 -7.95 16.03
CA SER A 187 -3.30 -8.74 15.91
C SER A 187 -2.06 -7.96 16.39
N ARG A 188 -1.93 -6.70 15.95
CA ARG A 188 -0.82 -5.84 16.35
C ARG A 188 -0.86 -5.44 17.83
N ARG A 189 -2.04 -5.17 18.38
CA ARG A 189 -2.17 -4.65 19.76
C ARG A 189 -2.27 -5.72 20.82
N THR A 190 -3.04 -6.77 20.57
CA THR A 190 -3.28 -7.85 21.52
C THR A 190 -2.19 -8.90 21.46
N TRP A 191 -1.76 -9.28 20.25
CA TRP A 191 -0.80 -10.37 20.06
C TRP A 191 0.62 -9.90 19.72
N ARG A 192 0.82 -8.62 19.40
CA ARG A 192 2.12 -8.06 18.98
C ARG A 192 2.72 -8.79 17.76
N ILE A 193 1.86 -9.33 16.90
CA ILE A 193 2.24 -10.02 15.67
C ILE A 193 2.00 -9.07 14.48
N HIS A 194 2.96 -9.00 13.56
CA HIS A 194 2.74 -8.33 12.29
C HIS A 194 1.92 -9.23 11.34
N PRO A 195 0.72 -8.79 10.90
CA PRO A 195 -0.17 -9.64 10.13
C PRO A 195 0.19 -9.62 8.63
N HIS A 196 1.31 -10.26 8.25
CA HIS A 196 1.82 -10.27 6.87
C HIS A 196 0.80 -10.78 5.85
N PHE A 197 -0.01 -11.77 6.22
CA PHE A 197 -1.05 -12.30 5.35
C PHE A 197 -2.15 -11.26 5.08
N LEU A 198 -2.64 -10.58 6.12
CA LEU A 198 -3.64 -9.51 5.95
C LEU A 198 -3.08 -8.34 5.13
N HIS A 199 -1.80 -8.03 5.30
CA HIS A 199 -1.11 -7.07 4.44
C HIS A 199 -1.19 -7.49 2.97
N ALA A 200 -0.84 -8.74 2.64
CA ALA A 200 -0.91 -9.23 1.27
C ALA A 200 -2.34 -9.26 0.71
N LEU A 201 -3.34 -9.54 1.54
CA LEU A 201 -4.74 -9.41 1.13
C LEU A 201 -5.08 -7.97 0.73
N LEU A 202 -4.67 -7.00 1.53
CA LEU A 202 -5.01 -5.60 1.31
C LEU A 202 -4.23 -4.92 0.19
N THR A 203 -2.98 -5.33 -0.04
CA THR A 203 -2.16 -4.76 -1.11
C THR A 203 -2.39 -5.45 -2.45
N ILE A 204 -2.56 -6.78 -2.47
CA ILE A 204 -2.66 -7.57 -3.70
C ILE A 204 -4.08 -8.08 -3.93
N THR A 205 -4.58 -8.94 -3.04
CA THR A 205 -5.78 -9.75 -3.31
C THR A 205 -7.01 -8.89 -3.53
N LEU A 206 -7.30 -7.96 -2.63
CA LEU A 206 -8.50 -7.15 -2.66
C LEU A 206 -8.47 -6.13 -3.80
N PRO A 207 -7.38 -5.35 -4.03
CA PRO A 207 -7.31 -4.43 -5.16
C PRO A 207 -7.40 -5.14 -6.53
N TRP A 208 -6.77 -6.30 -6.67
CA TRP A 208 -6.85 -7.08 -7.90
C TRP A 208 -8.27 -7.64 -8.09
N ALA A 209 -8.85 -8.24 -7.05
CA ALA A 209 -10.21 -8.76 -7.09
C ALA A 209 -11.23 -7.65 -7.42
N LEU A 210 -11.07 -6.45 -6.83
CA LEU A 210 -11.87 -5.28 -7.14
C LEU A 210 -11.79 -4.94 -8.64
N THR A 211 -10.57 -4.94 -9.18
CA THR A 211 -10.31 -4.67 -10.60
C THR A 211 -11.01 -5.67 -11.51
N LEU A 212 -10.90 -6.97 -11.20
CA LEU A 212 -11.59 -8.01 -11.97
C LEU A 212 -13.11 -7.85 -11.91
N ASN A 213 -13.69 -7.58 -10.73
CA ASN A 213 -15.15 -7.46 -10.59
C ASN A 213 -15.71 -6.24 -11.33
N ILE A 214 -15.00 -5.11 -11.36
CA ILE A 214 -15.50 -3.87 -11.97
C ILE A 214 -15.18 -3.80 -13.47
N MET A 215 -13.97 -4.16 -13.86
CA MET A 215 -13.46 -3.90 -15.21
C MET A 215 -13.66 -5.07 -16.17
N GLN A 216 -13.80 -6.30 -15.68
CA GLN A 216 -14.00 -7.47 -16.56
C GLN A 216 -15.27 -7.39 -17.42
N PRO A 217 -16.45 -7.01 -16.88
CA PRO A 217 -17.65 -6.88 -17.70
C PRO A 217 -17.49 -5.85 -18.82
N GLN A 218 -16.65 -4.84 -18.62
CA GLN A 218 -16.42 -3.73 -19.55
C GLN A 218 -15.42 -4.08 -20.66
N LEU A 219 -14.37 -4.85 -20.32
CA LEU A 219 -13.25 -5.08 -21.22
C LEU A 219 -13.35 -6.38 -22.04
N ASN A 220 -13.84 -7.47 -21.44
CA ASN A 220 -13.74 -8.80 -22.07
C ASN A 220 -15.07 -9.54 -22.23
N GLY A 221 -16.18 -9.01 -21.71
CA GLY A 221 -17.43 -9.77 -21.63
C GLY A 221 -17.28 -11.04 -20.78
N SER A 222 -18.33 -11.86 -20.71
CA SER A 222 -18.33 -13.10 -19.90
C SER A 222 -17.68 -14.32 -20.57
N GLU A 223 -16.91 -14.12 -21.64
CA GLU A 223 -16.38 -15.23 -22.44
C GLU A 223 -14.98 -15.68 -21.98
N GLY A 224 -14.81 -17.00 -21.86
CA GLY A 224 -13.53 -17.64 -21.54
C GLY A 224 -13.38 -18.08 -20.07
N ALA A 225 -14.15 -19.08 -19.64
CA ALA A 225 -14.04 -19.70 -18.31
C ALA A 225 -12.61 -20.17 -17.98
N PHE A 226 -11.81 -20.51 -19.00
CA PHE A 226 -10.40 -20.85 -18.83
C PHE A 226 -9.54 -19.63 -18.45
N VAL A 227 -9.68 -18.51 -19.15
CA VAL A 227 -8.88 -17.30 -18.90
C VAL A 227 -9.25 -16.67 -17.55
N TRP A 228 -10.54 -16.70 -17.20
CA TRP A 228 -10.99 -16.35 -15.85
C TRP A 228 -10.28 -17.15 -14.76
N ARG A 229 -10.16 -18.48 -14.92
CA ARG A 229 -9.42 -19.33 -13.96
C ARG A 229 -7.94 -18.95 -13.88
N LEU A 230 -7.32 -18.61 -15.01
CA LEU A 230 -5.93 -18.16 -15.03
C LEU A 230 -5.74 -16.82 -14.30
N GLN A 231 -6.68 -15.88 -14.41
CA GLN A 231 -6.63 -14.60 -13.69
C GLN A 231 -6.71 -14.79 -12.17
N TRP A 232 -7.63 -15.62 -11.69
CA TRP A 232 -7.71 -15.93 -10.25
C TRP A 232 -6.50 -16.71 -9.76
N ALA A 233 -6.01 -17.66 -10.54
CA ALA A 233 -4.78 -18.37 -10.19
C ALA A 233 -3.59 -17.41 -10.12
N LEU A 234 -3.45 -16.47 -11.06
CA LEU A 234 -2.44 -15.43 -11.05
C LEU A 234 -2.55 -14.54 -9.80
N LEU A 235 -3.75 -14.09 -9.45
CA LEU A 235 -4.02 -13.31 -8.23
C LEU A 235 -3.62 -14.07 -6.96
N LEU A 236 -3.96 -15.36 -6.87
CA LEU A 236 -3.59 -16.21 -5.73
C LEU A 236 -2.07 -16.38 -5.61
N LEU A 237 -1.38 -16.60 -6.74
CA LEU A 237 0.07 -16.74 -6.77
C LEU A 237 0.77 -15.45 -6.36
N TRP A 238 0.32 -14.28 -6.83
CA TRP A 238 0.86 -12.99 -6.40
C TRP A 238 0.55 -12.66 -4.94
N THR A 239 -0.61 -13.09 -4.44
CA THR A 239 -0.93 -12.98 -3.01
C THR A 239 0.06 -13.80 -2.17
N LEU A 240 0.35 -15.04 -2.61
CA LEU A 240 1.32 -15.92 -1.96
C LEU A 240 2.74 -15.35 -2.02
N HIS A 241 3.13 -14.83 -3.18
CA HIS A 241 4.43 -14.18 -3.39
C HIS A 241 4.61 -12.99 -2.45
N ASN A 242 3.65 -12.06 -2.43
CA ASN A 242 3.72 -10.86 -1.61
C ASN A 242 3.66 -11.19 -0.10
N TRP A 243 2.97 -12.26 0.28
CA TRP A 243 3.01 -12.77 1.65
C TRP A 243 4.42 -13.29 2.02
N GLY A 244 5.07 -14.04 1.12
CA GLY A 244 6.45 -14.49 1.28
C GLY A 244 7.45 -13.33 1.36
N GLU A 245 7.30 -12.35 0.46
CA GLU A 245 8.07 -11.10 0.46
C GLU A 245 8.00 -10.39 1.82
N GLY A 246 6.78 -10.12 2.30
CA GLY A 246 6.57 -9.37 3.55
C GLY A 246 7.27 -10.00 4.75
N ARG A 247 7.40 -11.33 4.76
CA ARG A 247 8.14 -12.08 5.79
C ARG A 247 9.65 -11.96 5.62
N CYS A 248 10.17 -12.16 4.42
CA CYS A 248 11.61 -12.14 4.15
C CYS A 248 12.27 -10.78 4.35
N LEU A 249 11.49 -9.69 4.25
CA LEU A 249 11.98 -8.32 4.45
C LEU A 249 12.20 -7.94 5.90
N LEU A 250 11.49 -8.59 6.82
CA LEU A 250 11.54 -8.31 8.26
C LEU A 250 12.46 -9.28 8.99
N LYS A 251 12.52 -10.52 8.52
CA LYS A 251 13.40 -11.55 9.09
C LYS A 251 14.28 -12.11 7.99
N GLU A 252 15.57 -11.80 8.09
CA GLU A 252 16.59 -12.40 7.24
C GLU A 252 16.54 -13.94 7.38
N ARG A 253 16.55 -14.64 6.24
CA ARG A 253 16.53 -16.11 6.15
C ARG A 253 15.28 -16.77 6.74
N ASP A 254 14.11 -16.13 6.68
CA ASP A 254 12.85 -16.81 6.99
C ASP A 254 12.55 -17.89 5.95
N LEU A 255 12.85 -19.15 6.30
CA LEU A 255 12.63 -20.32 5.43
C LEU A 255 11.18 -20.46 4.98
N PHE A 256 10.21 -20.08 5.82
CA PHE A 256 8.82 -20.13 5.44
C PHE A 256 8.49 -19.08 4.39
N GLY A 257 8.99 -17.85 4.55
CA GLY A 257 8.86 -16.79 3.55
C GLY A 257 9.52 -17.15 2.22
N ILE A 258 10.72 -17.74 2.26
CA ILE A 258 11.43 -18.22 1.07
C ILE A 258 10.64 -19.35 0.40
N GLY A 259 10.05 -20.27 1.18
CA GLY A 259 9.19 -21.33 0.67
C GLY A 259 7.95 -20.78 -0.04
N LEU A 260 7.31 -19.75 0.50
CA LEU A 260 6.17 -19.08 -0.15
C LEU A 260 6.57 -18.44 -1.48
N LEU A 261 7.71 -17.76 -1.54
CA LEU A 261 8.27 -17.21 -2.78
C LEU A 261 8.54 -18.32 -3.80
N ALA A 262 9.17 -19.42 -3.39
CA ALA A 262 9.46 -20.56 -4.27
C ALA A 262 8.18 -21.16 -4.87
N VAL A 263 7.17 -21.40 -4.03
CA VAL A 263 5.89 -21.96 -4.48
C VAL A 263 5.18 -21.01 -5.43
N ALA A 264 5.23 -19.70 -5.16
CA ALA A 264 4.63 -18.70 -6.04
C ALA A 264 5.34 -18.64 -7.40
N ASP A 265 6.67 -18.58 -7.44
CA ASP A 265 7.45 -18.50 -8.68
C ASP A 265 7.30 -19.77 -9.53
N VAL A 266 7.39 -20.95 -8.91
CA VAL A 266 7.14 -22.23 -9.60
C VAL A 266 5.69 -22.28 -10.11
N GLY A 267 4.73 -21.85 -9.30
CA GLY A 267 3.32 -21.79 -9.68
C GLY A 267 3.07 -20.82 -10.85
N LEU A 268 3.71 -19.65 -10.87
CA LEU A 268 3.67 -18.70 -11.98
C LEU A 268 4.29 -19.31 -13.25
N GLY A 269 5.39 -20.05 -13.09
CA GLY A 269 6.00 -20.80 -14.18
C GLY A 269 5.05 -21.83 -14.79
N ILE A 270 4.44 -22.67 -13.95
CA ILE A 270 3.44 -23.67 -14.36
C ILE A 270 2.24 -22.99 -15.03
N LEU A 271 1.74 -21.90 -14.46
CA LEU A 271 0.63 -21.12 -15.01
C LEU A 271 0.93 -20.67 -16.44
N LEU A 272 2.12 -20.12 -16.71
CA LEU A 272 2.51 -19.68 -18.05
C LEU A 272 2.75 -20.83 -19.03
N VAL A 273 3.22 -21.98 -18.55
CA VAL A 273 3.31 -23.20 -19.38
C VAL A 273 1.92 -23.67 -19.80
N VAL A 274 0.97 -23.73 -18.86
CA VAL A 274 -0.43 -24.09 -19.13
C VAL A 274 -1.09 -23.08 -20.07
N ALA A 275 -0.75 -21.80 -19.93
CA ALA A 275 -1.16 -20.73 -20.82
C ALA A 275 -0.49 -20.76 -22.21
N LYS A 276 0.47 -21.66 -22.45
CA LYS A 276 1.27 -21.72 -23.70
C LYS A 276 1.98 -20.40 -24.02
N ALA A 277 2.56 -19.76 -23.02
CA ALA A 277 3.21 -18.46 -23.11
C ALA A 277 4.76 -18.55 -22.88
N PRO A 278 5.52 -19.30 -23.70
CA PRO A 278 6.93 -19.59 -23.42
C PRO A 278 7.85 -18.37 -23.48
N LEU A 279 7.55 -17.39 -24.33
CA LEU A 279 8.33 -16.14 -24.41
C LEU A 279 8.17 -15.31 -23.12
N TRP A 280 6.95 -15.23 -22.60
CA TRP A 280 6.67 -14.56 -21.32
C TRP A 280 7.34 -15.27 -20.15
N LEU A 281 7.38 -16.60 -20.17
CA LEU A 281 8.07 -17.40 -19.16
C LEU A 281 9.58 -17.11 -19.15
N ALA A 282 10.21 -17.00 -20.33
CA ALA A 282 11.62 -16.64 -20.43
C ALA A 282 11.90 -15.25 -19.84
N LEU A 283 11.03 -14.28 -20.14
CA LEU A 283 11.14 -12.92 -19.58
C LEU A 283 10.95 -12.91 -18.06
N LEU A 284 9.94 -13.60 -17.51
CA LEU A 284 9.74 -13.70 -16.06
C LEU A 284 10.92 -14.39 -15.37
N SER A 285 11.47 -15.45 -15.98
CA SER A 285 12.62 -16.15 -15.42
C SER A 285 13.84 -15.23 -15.26
N LEU A 286 14.05 -14.32 -16.21
CA LEU A 286 15.08 -13.29 -16.11
C LEU A 286 14.80 -12.29 -14.98
N LEU A 287 13.53 -11.89 -14.80
CA LEU A 287 13.11 -10.96 -13.74
C LEU A 287 13.19 -11.57 -12.34
N TRP A 288 13.05 -12.90 -12.21
CA TRP A 288 13.19 -13.59 -10.92
C TRP A 288 14.64 -13.84 -10.51
N LEU A 289 15.57 -13.86 -11.46
CA LEU A 289 16.97 -14.20 -11.22
C LEU A 289 17.64 -13.34 -10.12
N PRO A 290 17.45 -12.00 -10.06
CA PRO A 290 17.98 -11.18 -8.97
C PRO A 290 17.52 -11.65 -7.58
N THR A 291 16.25 -12.04 -7.44
CA THR A 291 15.68 -12.53 -6.16
C THR A 291 16.42 -13.76 -5.68
N TRP A 292 16.53 -14.78 -6.54
CA TRP A 292 17.15 -16.04 -6.20
C TRP A 292 18.67 -15.91 -5.99
N LEU A 293 19.32 -15.02 -6.73
CA LEU A 293 20.73 -14.70 -6.51
C LEU A 293 20.96 -14.02 -5.16
N CYS A 294 20.09 -13.09 -4.76
CA CYS A 294 20.14 -12.46 -3.44
C CYS A 294 19.90 -13.48 -2.32
N ILE A 295 18.90 -14.35 -2.46
CA ILE A 295 18.63 -15.43 -1.48
C ILE A 295 19.85 -16.36 -1.36
N TYR A 296 20.40 -16.81 -2.50
CA TYR A 296 21.57 -17.70 -2.53
C TYR A 296 22.80 -17.08 -1.87
N ARG A 297 23.05 -15.79 -2.12
CA ARG A 297 24.20 -15.05 -1.55
C ARG A 297 23.94 -14.52 -0.14
N GLY A 298 22.72 -14.66 0.39
CA GLY A 298 22.33 -14.12 1.69
C GLY A 298 22.26 -12.59 1.75
N TYR A 299 22.04 -11.92 0.61
CA TYR A 299 21.87 -10.48 0.54
C TYR A 299 20.44 -10.04 0.89
N PRO A 300 20.25 -8.81 1.41
CA PRO A 300 18.93 -8.30 1.72
C PRO A 300 18.07 -8.13 0.45
N LEU A 301 16.81 -8.54 0.51
CA LEU A 301 15.88 -8.52 -0.63
C LEU A 301 15.28 -7.13 -0.93
N ARG A 302 15.68 -6.08 -0.22
CA ARG A 302 15.14 -4.72 -0.45
C ARG A 302 15.46 -4.20 -1.85
N SER A 303 16.61 -4.56 -2.40
CA SER A 303 17.07 -4.14 -3.73
C SER A 303 16.31 -4.79 -4.88
N VAL A 304 15.58 -5.89 -4.64
CA VAL A 304 14.88 -6.64 -5.70
C VAL A 304 13.40 -6.26 -5.87
N THR A 305 12.89 -5.32 -5.06
CA THR A 305 11.48 -4.89 -5.05
C THR A 305 10.96 -4.40 -6.40
N LEU A 306 11.76 -3.65 -7.15
CA LEU A 306 11.42 -3.22 -8.51
C LEU A 306 11.23 -4.42 -9.45
N TRP A 307 12.05 -5.46 -9.31
CA TRP A 307 11.98 -6.65 -10.17
C TRP A 307 10.71 -7.45 -9.90
N TRP A 308 10.26 -7.50 -8.64
CA TRP A 308 8.98 -8.10 -8.27
C TRP A 308 7.80 -7.35 -8.89
N LEU A 309 7.79 -6.01 -8.82
CA LEU A 309 6.78 -5.19 -9.48
C LEU A 309 6.73 -5.43 -10.99
N LEU A 310 7.89 -5.41 -11.66
CA LEU A 310 7.97 -5.68 -13.09
C LEU A 310 7.48 -7.08 -13.45
N SER A 311 7.85 -8.09 -12.66
CA SER A 311 7.36 -9.47 -12.81
C SER A 311 5.83 -9.53 -12.70
N MET A 312 5.22 -8.78 -11.78
CA MET A 312 3.77 -8.73 -11.62
C MET A 312 3.08 -8.13 -12.84
N LEU A 313 3.59 -7.01 -13.34
CA LEU A 313 3.02 -6.35 -14.53
C LEU A 313 3.21 -7.21 -15.79
N VAL A 314 4.37 -7.83 -15.96
CA VAL A 314 4.69 -8.72 -17.09
C VAL A 314 3.84 -9.99 -17.07
N SER A 315 3.69 -10.64 -15.91
CA SER A 315 2.84 -11.83 -15.79
C SER A 315 1.36 -11.53 -16.01
N ALA A 316 0.89 -10.38 -15.54
CA ALA A 316 -0.45 -9.90 -15.83
C ALA A 316 -0.67 -9.64 -17.32
N ALA A 317 0.24 -8.92 -17.98
CA ALA A 317 0.17 -8.69 -19.42
C ALA A 317 0.19 -9.99 -20.22
N ALA A 318 0.98 -10.97 -19.80
CA ALA A 318 1.05 -12.30 -20.42
C ALA A 318 -0.31 -13.02 -20.38
N VAL A 319 -0.99 -13.02 -19.22
CA VAL A 319 -2.34 -13.60 -19.10
C VAL A 319 -3.36 -12.80 -19.91
N GLY A 320 -3.27 -11.47 -19.90
CA GLY A 320 -4.14 -10.60 -20.68
C GLY A 320 -4.06 -10.84 -22.18
N GLN A 321 -2.88 -11.18 -22.71
CA GLN A 321 -2.71 -11.47 -24.14
C GLN A 321 -3.49 -12.71 -24.61
N LEU A 322 -3.77 -13.65 -23.71
CA LEU A 322 -4.46 -14.89 -24.06
C LEU A 322 -5.90 -14.69 -24.52
N PHE A 323 -6.55 -13.60 -24.12
CA PHE A 323 -7.91 -13.26 -24.56
C PHE A 323 -8.02 -13.10 -26.08
N TYR A 324 -6.94 -12.66 -26.73
CA TYR A 324 -6.95 -12.36 -28.17
C TYR A 324 -6.26 -13.43 -29.02
N ALA A 325 -5.52 -14.35 -28.40
CA ALA A 325 -4.92 -15.48 -29.10
C ALA A 325 -5.93 -16.63 -29.36
N GLN A 326 -7.15 -16.55 -28.81
CA GLN A 326 -8.22 -17.55 -28.98
C GLN A 326 -9.30 -17.13 -29.99
N LEU A 327 -9.26 -15.88 -30.49
CA LEU A 327 -10.07 -15.36 -31.59
C LEU A 327 -9.32 -15.54 -32.92
#